data_AF-A0A832K5A5-F1
#
_entry.id   AF-A0A832K5A5-F1
#
_cell.length_a   1.000
_cell.length_b   1.000
_cell.length_c   1.000
_cell.angle_alpha   90.00
_cell.angle_beta   90.00
_cell.angle_gamma   90.00
#
_symmetry.space_group_name_H-M   'P 1'
#
loop_
_entity.id
_entity.type
_entity.pdbx_description
1 polymer ?
#
loop_
_entity_poly.entity_id
_entity_poly.type
_entity_poly.pdbx_seq_one_letter_code
_entity_poly.pdbx_strand_id
1 'polypeptide(L)'
;MRQILLSDYYKDFYDEEEMHEKKTRLNAFLITLAITGALLCPGLLYLNQQVQYARLNYRLNSLKETQEKLENENKYLQARKNYLSSLERIESIARKQLGMVPAEKVILLPE
;
A
#
# COMPACT_ATOMS: atom_id res chain seq x y z
N MET A 1 21.19 -38.80 -69.57
CA MET A 1 20.02 -38.29 -68.84
C MET A 1 19.96 -38.87 -67.40
N ARG A 2 21.05 -38.78 -66.62
CA ARG A 2 21.13 -39.42 -65.28
C ARG A 2 22.07 -38.74 -64.27
N GLN A 3 22.51 -37.50 -64.51
CA GLN A 3 23.36 -36.74 -63.59
C GLN A 3 22.59 -35.70 -62.76
N ILE A 4 21.36 -35.37 -63.14
CA ILE A 4 20.54 -34.35 -62.47
C ILE A 4 19.99 -34.89 -61.12
N LEU A 5 19.78 -36.19 -60.99
CA LEU A 5 19.18 -36.77 -59.77
C LEU A 5 20.11 -36.81 -58.57
N LEU A 6 21.43 -36.82 -58.78
CA LEU A 6 22.37 -36.96 -57.66
C LEU A 6 22.63 -35.62 -56.96
N SER A 7 22.68 -34.50 -57.70
CA SER A 7 22.91 -33.19 -57.09
C SER A 7 21.71 -32.70 -56.29
N ASP A 8 20.51 -32.93 -56.81
CA ASP A 8 19.27 -32.52 -56.14
C ASP A 8 19.03 -33.38 -54.89
N TYR A 9 19.35 -34.68 -54.94
CA TYR A 9 19.31 -35.56 -53.76
C TYR A 9 20.35 -35.18 -52.70
N TYR A 10 21.56 -34.78 -53.12
CA TYR A 10 22.59 -34.35 -52.16
C TYR A 10 22.27 -33.00 -51.54
N LYS A 11 21.66 -32.08 -52.30
CA LYS A 11 21.31 -30.75 -51.81
C LYS A 11 20.20 -30.79 -50.76
N ASP A 12 19.12 -31.54 -50.99
CA ASP A 12 18.05 -31.71 -50.00
C ASP A 12 18.55 -32.40 -48.72
N PHE A 13 19.46 -33.37 -48.85
CA PHE A 13 20.04 -34.06 -47.70
C PHE A 13 20.89 -33.13 -46.81
N TYR A 14 21.69 -32.24 -47.42
CA TYR A 14 22.50 -31.26 -46.68
C TYR A 14 21.65 -30.11 -46.10
N ASP A 15 20.65 -29.63 -46.84
CA ASP A 15 19.77 -28.55 -46.37
C ASP A 15 18.86 -29.01 -45.20
N GLU A 16 18.39 -30.27 -45.20
CA GLU A 16 17.64 -30.83 -44.06
C GLU A 16 18.53 -31.03 -42.82
N GLU A 17 19.73 -31.60 -42.95
CA GLU A 17 20.66 -31.76 -41.81
C GLU A 17 21.04 -30.42 -41.18
N GLU A 18 21.41 -29.41 -41.97
CA GLU A 18 21.72 -28.07 -41.44
C GLU A 18 20.52 -27.42 -40.74
N MET A 19 19.30 -27.59 -41.29
CA MET A 19 18.10 -27.00 -40.68
C MET A 19 17.75 -27.67 -39.35
N HIS A 20 17.92 -29.00 -39.25
CA HIS A 20 17.73 -29.74 -38.00
C HIS A 20 18.80 -29.40 -36.95
N GLU A 21 20.05 -29.19 -37.37
CA GLU A 21 21.13 -28.79 -36.47
C GLU A 21 20.96 -27.34 -35.96
N LYS A 22 20.52 -26.42 -36.82
CA LYS A 22 20.18 -25.03 -36.39
C LYS A 22 19.01 -24.99 -35.43
N LYS A 23 17.92 -25.74 -35.71
CA LYS A 23 16.73 -25.78 -34.83
C LYS A 23 17.07 -26.35 -33.46
N THR A 24 17.87 -27.41 -33.39
CA THR A 24 18.27 -28.00 -32.11
C THR A 24 19.17 -27.07 -31.29
N ARG A 25 20.11 -26.36 -31.93
CA ARG A 25 20.94 -25.35 -31.28
C ARG A 25 20.14 -24.12 -30.79
N LEU A 26 19.18 -23.64 -31.59
CA LEU A 26 18.27 -22.56 -31.20
C LEU A 26 17.41 -22.97 -30.00
N ASN A 27 16.85 -24.18 -30.01
CA ASN A 27 16.05 -24.68 -28.89
C ASN A 27 16.89 -24.84 -27.63
N ALA A 28 18.13 -25.34 -27.73
CA ALA A 28 19.05 -25.42 -26.60
C ALA A 28 19.40 -24.03 -26.04
N PHE A 29 19.59 -23.03 -26.90
CA PHE A 29 19.82 -21.65 -26.49
C PHE A 29 18.60 -21.03 -25.81
N LEU A 30 17.39 -21.28 -26.33
CA LEU A 30 16.15 -20.82 -25.72
C LEU A 30 15.88 -21.49 -24.36
N ILE A 31 16.15 -22.79 -24.22
CA ILE A 31 15.99 -23.52 -22.96
C ILE A 31 16.96 -22.99 -21.90
N THR A 32 18.23 -22.79 -22.25
CA THR A 32 19.22 -22.25 -21.30
C THR A 32 18.90 -20.81 -20.88
N LEU A 33 18.42 -19.98 -21.80
CA LEU A 33 17.92 -18.64 -21.51
C LEU A 33 16.68 -18.68 -20.60
N ALA A 34 15.74 -19.60 -20.86
CA ALA A 34 14.53 -19.77 -20.06
C ALA A 34 14.86 -20.23 -18.64
N ILE A 35 15.79 -21.17 -18.46
CA ILE A 35 16.23 -21.63 -17.13
C ILE A 35 16.91 -20.49 -16.36
N THR A 36 17.78 -19.74 -17.02
CA THR A 36 18.49 -18.61 -16.40
C THR A 36 17.50 -17.50 -16.01
N GLY A 37 16.55 -17.17 -16.89
CA GLY A 37 15.47 -16.23 -16.61
C GLY A 37 14.58 -16.71 -15.47
N ALA A 38 14.20 -17.99 -15.44
CA ALA A 38 13.39 -18.57 -14.37
C ALA A 38 14.09 -18.54 -13.00
N LEU A 39 15.42 -18.62 -12.97
CA LEU A 39 16.19 -18.52 -11.73
C LEU A 39 16.32 -17.07 -11.23
N LEU A 40 16.47 -16.11 -12.14
CA LEU A 40 16.73 -14.69 -11.81
C LEU A 40 15.45 -13.85 -11.62
N CYS A 41 14.39 -14.12 -12.39
CA CYS A 41 13.12 -13.39 -12.32
C CYS A 41 12.47 -13.36 -10.92
N PRO A 42 12.45 -14.45 -10.13
CA PRO A 42 11.84 -14.45 -8.80
C PRO A 42 12.51 -13.45 -7.85
N GLY A 43 13.84 -13.30 -7.93
CA GLY A 43 14.59 -12.36 -7.10
C GLY A 43 14.25 -10.90 -7.41
N LEU A 44 14.15 -10.56 -8.70
CA LEU A 44 13.76 -9.23 -9.15
C LEU A 44 12.30 -8.90 -8.79
N LEU A 45 11.40 -9.88 -8.92
CA LEU A 45 10.00 -9.73 -8.51
C LEU A 45 9.86 -9.52 -7.01
N TYR A 46 10.64 -10.24 -6.20
CA TYR A 46 10.66 -10.12 -4.74
C TYR A 46 11.09 -8.71 -4.30
N LEU A 47 12.17 -8.19 -4.89
CA LEU A 47 12.64 -6.82 -4.60
C LEU A 47 11.60 -5.76 -4.96
N ASN A 48 10.91 -5.93 -6.10
CA ASN A 48 9.86 -5.00 -6.53
C ASN A 48 8.66 -5.01 -5.55
N GLN A 49 8.25 -6.19 -5.07
CA GLN A 49 7.21 -6.29 -4.05
C GLN A 49 7.61 -5.57 -2.76
N GLN A 50 8.85 -5.75 -2.29
CA GLN A 50 9.32 -5.16 -1.03
C GLN A 50 9.27 -3.62 -1.05
N VAL A 51 9.59 -3.00 -2.19
CA VAL A 51 9.51 -1.54 -2.38
C VAL A 51 8.06 -1.05 -2.35
N GLN A 52 7.11 -1.82 -2.89
CA GLN A 52 5.69 -1.46 -2.86
C GLN A 52 5.11 -1.59 -1.45
N TYR A 53 5.46 -2.66 -0.72
CA TYR A 53 5.06 -2.84 0.68
C TYR A 53 5.60 -1.73 1.58
N ALA A 54 6.84 -1.26 1.37
CA ALA A 54 7.40 -0.16 2.13
C ALA A 54 6.57 1.13 1.95
N ARG A 55 6.24 1.52 0.71
CA ARG A 55 5.43 2.72 0.45
C ARG A 55 4.02 2.62 1.03
N LEU A 56 3.42 1.44 1.00
CA LEU A 56 2.08 1.22 1.55
C LEU A 56 2.09 1.30 3.09
N ASN A 57 3.09 0.73 3.75
CA ASN A 57 3.26 0.84 5.20
C ASN A 57 3.52 2.27 5.66
N TYR A 58 4.29 3.07 4.91
CA TYR A 58 4.48 4.48 5.23
C TYR A 58 3.16 5.26 5.20
N ARG A 59 2.31 5.01 4.20
CA ARG A 59 0.99 5.64 4.14
C ARG A 59 0.09 5.21 5.29
N LEU A 60 0.05 3.92 5.60
CA LEU A 60 -0.71 3.40 6.74
C LEU A 60 -0.25 3.99 8.07
N ASN A 61 1.06 4.04 8.31
CA ASN A 61 1.62 4.61 9.55
C ASN A 61 1.31 6.11 9.66
N SER A 62 1.48 6.88 8.58
CA SER A 62 1.13 8.30 8.59
C SER A 62 -0.35 8.56 8.85
N LEU A 63 -1.23 7.70 8.30
CA LEU A 63 -2.67 7.83 8.49
C LEU A 63 -3.08 7.46 9.92
N LYS A 64 -2.47 6.41 10.48
CA LYS A 64 -2.68 6.00 11.87
C LYS A 64 -2.23 7.06 12.85
N GLU A 65 -1.06 7.66 12.62
CA GLU A 65 -0.55 8.75 13.46
C GLU A 65 -1.45 9.99 13.39
N THR A 66 -1.98 10.29 12.20
CA THR A 66 -2.94 11.40 12.01
C THR A 66 -4.26 11.13 12.74
N GLN A 67 -4.79 9.91 12.65
CA GLN A 67 -5.99 9.50 13.35
C GLN A 67 -5.83 9.62 14.87
N GLU A 68 -4.70 9.16 15.41
CA GLU A 68 -4.42 9.22 16.85
C GLU A 68 -4.29 10.67 17.35
N LYS A 69 -3.67 11.56 16.57
CA LYS A 69 -3.63 13.00 16.86
C LYS A 69 -5.03 13.61 16.91
N LEU A 70 -5.84 13.35 15.89
CA LEU A 70 -7.22 13.84 15.81
C LEU A 70 -8.09 13.32 16.96
N GLU A 71 -7.95 12.05 17.33
CA GLU A 71 -8.71 11.46 18.43
C GLU A 71 -8.33 12.09 19.78
N ASN A 72 -7.03 12.30 20.02
CA ASN A 72 -6.55 12.98 21.22
C ASN A 72 -7.00 14.44 21.28
N GLU A 73 -6.96 15.15 20.16
CA GLU A 73 -7.43 16.53 20.08
C GLU A 73 -8.94 16.62 20.34
N ASN A 74 -9.72 15.70 19.78
CA ASN A 74 -11.16 15.64 20.05
C ASN A 74 -11.46 15.36 21.53
N LYS A 75 -10.78 14.39 22.14
CA LYS A 75 -10.90 14.11 23.59
C LYS A 75 -10.56 15.34 24.43
N TYR A 76 -9.47 16.04 24.08
CA TYR A 76 -9.07 17.27 24.76
C TYR A 76 -10.13 18.38 24.61
N LEU A 77 -10.63 18.60 23.40
CA LEU A 77 -11.66 19.60 23.13
C LEU A 77 -12.99 19.27 23.82
N GLN A 78 -13.39 18.00 23.87
CA GLN A 78 -14.57 17.58 24.64
C GLN A 78 -14.38 17.83 26.14
N ALA A 79 -13.22 17.47 26.70
CA ALA A 79 -12.92 17.76 28.10
C ALA A 79 -12.95 19.27 28.38
N ARG A 80 -12.37 20.07 27.48
CA ARG A 80 -12.37 21.54 27.57
C ARG A 80 -13.78 22.11 27.50
N LYS A 81 -14.60 21.62 26.57
CA LYS A 81 -16.01 22.00 26.43
C LYS A 81 -16.77 21.69 27.72
N ASN A 82 -16.66 20.46 28.21
CA ASN A 82 -17.33 20.01 29.42
C ASN A 82 -16.90 20.82 30.64
N TYR A 83 -15.61 21.17 30.75
CA TYR A 83 -15.11 22.06 31.80
C TYR A 83 -15.65 23.49 31.67
N LEU A 84 -15.69 24.04 30.46
CA LEU A 84 -16.20 25.39 30.23
C LEU A 84 -17.70 25.48 30.49
N SER A 85 -18.46 24.44 30.15
CA SER A 85 -19.90 24.31 30.38
C SER A 85 -20.24 23.72 31.75
N SER A 86 -19.24 23.36 32.57
CA SER A 86 -19.54 22.75 33.86
C SER A 86 -20.22 23.76 34.75
N LEU A 87 -21.29 23.32 35.40
CA LEU A 87 -22.04 24.13 36.36
C LEU A 87 -21.12 24.64 37.47
N GLU A 88 -20.14 23.82 37.88
CA GLU A 88 -19.14 24.17 38.89
C GLU A 88 -18.28 25.38 38.49
N ARG A 89 -17.85 25.47 37.22
CA ARG A 89 -17.11 26.65 36.75
C ARG A 89 -18.00 27.88 36.72
N ILE A 90 -19.23 27.74 36.19
CA ILE A 90 -20.23 28.82 36.12
C ILE A 90 -20.53 29.35 37.52
N GLU A 91 -20.75 28.45 38.48
CA GLU A 91 -21.05 28.77 39.87
C GLU A 91 -19.82 29.38 40.58
N SER A 92 -18.61 28.93 40.25
CA SER A 92 -17.38 29.57 40.75
C SER A 92 -17.21 30.99 40.24
N ILE A 93 -17.54 31.27 38.98
CA ILE A 93 -17.50 32.61 38.40
C ILE A 93 -18.60 33.46 39.03
N ALA A 94 -19.82 32.93 39.13
CA ALA A 94 -20.96 33.60 39.76
C ALA A 94 -20.64 34.01 41.20
N ARG A 95 -20.09 33.10 42.02
CA ARG A 95 -19.75 33.38 43.42
C ARG A 95 -18.51 34.26 43.57
N LYS A 96 -17.41 33.94 42.88
CA LYS A 96 -16.09 34.56 43.14
C LYS A 96 -15.87 35.86 42.37
N GLN A 97 -16.42 35.97 41.16
CA GLN A 97 -16.19 37.14 40.30
C GLN A 97 -17.41 38.07 40.29
N LEU A 98 -18.62 37.52 40.35
CA LEU A 98 -19.86 38.30 40.32
C LEU A 98 -20.48 38.51 41.70
N GLY A 99 -19.92 37.90 42.76
CA GLY A 99 -20.41 38.04 44.13
C GLY A 99 -21.82 37.47 44.36
N MET A 100 -22.32 36.63 43.46
CA MET A 100 -23.64 36.03 43.56
C MET A 100 -23.69 35.03 44.71
N VAL A 101 -24.74 35.14 45.52
CA VAL A 101 -25.05 34.22 46.62
C VAL A 101 -26.19 33.27 46.22
N PRO A 102 -26.19 32.02 46.70
CA PRO A 102 -27.25 31.06 46.39
C PRO A 102 -28.60 31.59 46.90
N ALA A 103 -29.62 31.53 46.05
CA ALA A 103 -30.96 31.98 46.39
C ALA A 103 -31.59 31.04 47.43
N GLU A 104 -32.07 31.60 48.55
CA GLU A 104 -32.65 30.85 49.67
C GLU A 104 -34.06 30.31 49.34
N LYS A 105 -34.75 30.91 48.36
CA LYS A 105 -36.04 30.45 47.82
C LYS A 105 -36.10 30.66 46.31
N VAL A 106 -36.39 29.59 45.58
CA VAL A 106 -36.72 29.64 44.14
C VAL A 106 -38.24 29.74 44.02
N ILE A 107 -38.75 30.93 43.71
CA ILE A 107 -40.17 31.12 43.43
C ILE A 107 -40.35 30.97 41.91
N LEU A 108 -40.99 29.87 41.51
CA LEU A 108 -41.39 29.66 40.12
C LEU A 108 -42.61 30.54 39.83
N LEU A 109 -42.44 31.53 38.96
CA LEU A 109 -43.56 32.32 38.46
C LEU A 109 -44.39 31.42 37.52
N PRO A 110 -45.70 31.26 37.75
CA PRO A 110 -46.58 30.62 36.77
C PRO A 110 -46.62 31.50 35.51
N GLU A 111 -46.58 30.86 34.35
CA GLU A 111 -46.65 31.51 33.03
C GLU A 111 -47.93 32.31 32.81
#